data_AF-A0AA36DGV0-F1
#
_entry.id   AF-A0AA36DGV0-F1
#
_cell.length_a   1.000
_cell.length_b   1.000
_cell.length_c   1.000
_cell.angle_alpha   90.00
_cell.angle_beta   90.00
_cell.angle_gamma   90.00
#
_symmetry.space_group_name_H-M   'P 1'
#
loop_
_entity.id
_entity.type
_entity.pdbx_description
1 polymer ?
#
loop_
_entity_poly.entity_id
_entity_poly.type
_entity_poly.pdbx_seq_one_letter_code
_entity_poly.pdbx_strand_id
1 'polypeptide(L)'
;MLWVLFLWLAHVTVMAVPEGYFGCATFKGHNNWAELLMQLDCERRMPVVSGCCETHAKCYKENGGKLRCDQQLCDCNQRAVYGNALCQRHVGMYCDWIKSDRLTYALLRGK
;
A
#
# COMPACT_ATOMS: atom_id res chain seq x y z
N MET A 1 -15.23 -42.25 -33.23
CA MET A 1 -16.04 -41.04 -32.95
C MET A 1 -16.21 -40.91 -31.44
N LEU A 2 -15.20 -40.36 -30.75
CA LEU A 2 -15.25 -39.97 -29.34
C LEU A 2 -14.38 -38.70 -29.15
N TRP A 3 -14.50 -37.82 -30.13
CA TRP A 3 -14.22 -36.40 -29.95
C TRP A 3 -15.52 -35.77 -29.46
N VAL A 4 -15.40 -34.67 -28.72
CA VAL A 4 -16.49 -33.76 -28.27
C VAL A 4 -16.87 -33.92 -26.79
N LEU A 5 -16.35 -32.95 -26.01
CA LEU A 5 -16.78 -32.49 -24.68
C LEU A 5 -16.36 -33.44 -23.54
N PHE A 6 -15.50 -33.05 -22.60
CA PHE A 6 -15.80 -32.02 -21.62
C PHE A 6 -14.47 -31.36 -21.21
N LEU A 7 -14.16 -30.28 -21.93
CA LEU A 7 -13.39 -29.15 -21.41
C LEU A 7 -14.10 -28.60 -20.17
N TRP A 8 -13.85 -29.19 -19.00
CA TRP A 8 -14.12 -28.53 -17.72
C TRP A 8 -12.81 -28.08 -17.09
N LEU A 9 -12.11 -27.26 -17.89
CA LEU A 9 -11.33 -26.13 -17.40
C LEU A 9 -12.30 -25.16 -16.69
N ALA A 10 -12.60 -25.35 -15.40
CA ALA A 10 -13.18 -24.29 -14.55
C ALA A 10 -13.42 -24.76 -13.10
N HIS A 11 -12.42 -25.28 -12.39
CA HIS A 11 -12.49 -25.34 -10.93
C HIS A 11 -11.15 -24.93 -10.30
N VAL A 12 -10.51 -23.90 -10.86
CA VAL A 12 -9.68 -23.02 -10.04
C VAL A 12 -10.66 -22.02 -9.44
N THR A 13 -11.26 -22.39 -8.31
CA THR A 13 -11.90 -21.43 -7.41
C THR A 13 -10.78 -20.52 -6.90
N VAL A 14 -10.51 -19.47 -7.66
CA VAL A 14 -9.81 -18.29 -7.16
C VAL A 14 -10.62 -17.84 -5.96
N MET A 15 -10.15 -18.19 -4.76
CA MET A 15 -10.65 -17.59 -3.53
C MET A 15 -10.44 -16.09 -3.70
N ALA A 16 -11.53 -15.39 -3.96
CA ALA A 16 -11.61 -13.95 -3.90
C ALA A 16 -11.28 -13.57 -2.46
N VAL A 17 -10.01 -13.28 -2.21
CA VAL A 17 -9.58 -12.62 -0.98
C VAL A 17 -10.29 -11.27 -1.00
N PRO A 18 -11.11 -10.93 0.01
CA PRO A 18 -11.72 -9.61 0.06
C PRO A 18 -10.62 -8.55 -0.01
N GLU A 19 -10.75 -7.62 -0.95
CA GLU A 19 -9.82 -6.52 -1.26
C GLU A 19 -9.78 -5.46 -0.14
N GLY A 20 -9.61 -5.89 1.12
CA GLY A 20 -9.68 -5.05 2.31
C GLY A 20 -8.52 -5.23 3.29
N TYR A 21 -7.47 -5.97 2.91
CA TYR A 21 -6.25 -6.01 3.72
C TYR A 21 -5.39 -4.79 3.40
N PHE A 22 -5.00 -4.07 4.46
CA PHE A 22 -4.11 -2.92 4.44
C PHE A 22 -3.04 -3.05 3.35
N GLY A 23 -3.08 -2.14 2.39
CA GLY A 23 -2.39 -2.27 1.12
C GLY A 23 -2.27 -0.92 0.43
N CYS A 24 -1.70 0.08 1.11
CA CYS A 24 -0.92 1.06 0.37
C CYS A 24 0.03 0.23 -0.48
N ALA A 25 -0.17 0.17 -1.80
CA ALA A 25 0.51 -0.77 -2.68
C ALA A 25 2.03 -0.47 -2.74
N THR A 26 2.75 -0.75 -1.66
CA THR A 26 4.21 -0.76 -1.61
C THR A 26 4.61 -2.19 -1.93
N PHE A 27 4.87 -2.41 -3.23
CA PHE A 27 5.64 -3.52 -3.79
C PHE A 27 5.43 -4.90 -3.16
N LYS A 28 4.72 -5.78 -3.89
CA LYS A 28 4.81 -7.24 -3.70
C LYS A 28 6.30 -7.63 -3.67
N GLY A 29 6.86 -7.87 -2.48
CA GLY A 29 8.24 -8.34 -2.31
C GLY A 29 9.07 -7.71 -1.19
N HIS A 30 8.60 -6.68 -0.47
CA HIS A 30 9.38 -6.10 0.64
C HIS A 30 8.72 -6.30 2.01
N ASN A 31 9.46 -6.91 2.93
CA ASN A 31 9.11 -7.09 4.34
C ASN A 31 9.11 -5.73 5.04
N ASN A 32 8.04 -4.96 4.90
CA ASN A 32 7.96 -3.63 5.49
C ASN A 32 7.61 -3.73 6.98
N TRP A 33 8.64 -3.85 7.82
CA TRP A 33 8.48 -3.89 9.28
C TRP A 33 7.65 -2.74 9.83
N ALA A 34 7.68 -1.55 9.20
CA ALA A 34 6.86 -0.42 9.64
C ALA A 34 5.35 -0.69 9.42
N GLU A 35 4.99 -1.34 8.32
CA GLU A 35 3.60 -1.75 8.06
C GLU A 35 3.13 -2.83 9.03
N LEU A 36 3.98 -3.82 9.31
CA LEU A 36 3.68 -4.83 10.32
C LEU A 36 3.52 -4.21 11.72
N LEU A 37 4.43 -3.30 12.10
CA LEU A 37 4.36 -2.58 13.37
C LEU A 37 3.13 -1.67 13.45
N MET A 38 2.71 -1.07 12.34
CA MET A 38 1.44 -0.34 12.29
C MET A 38 0.22 -1.27 12.46
N GLN A 39 0.23 -2.44 11.83
CA GLN A 39 -0.85 -3.41 11.99
C GLN A 39 -0.97 -3.89 13.45
N LEU A 40 0.16 -4.11 14.13
CA LEU A 40 0.20 -4.61 15.51
C LEU A 40 -0.04 -3.51 16.55
N ASP A 41 0.69 -2.41 16.49
CA ASP A 41 0.68 -1.37 17.53
C ASP A 41 -0.41 -0.31 17.30
N CYS A 42 -0.95 -0.23 16.07
CA CYS A 42 -1.83 0.84 15.64
C CYS A 42 -3.15 0.35 15.03
N GLU A 43 -3.56 -0.88 15.34
CA GLU A 43 -4.76 -1.54 14.80
C GLU A 43 -6.00 -0.62 14.74
N ARG A 44 -6.29 0.11 15.82
CA ARG A 44 -7.45 1.03 15.91
C ARG A 44 -7.39 2.21 14.94
N ARG A 45 -6.21 2.54 14.41
CA ARG A 45 -6.01 3.62 13.42
C ARG A 45 -6.00 3.09 11.99
N MET A 46 -5.88 1.78 11.81
CA MET A 46 -5.76 1.14 10.50
C MET A 46 -6.91 1.47 9.54
N PRO A 47 -8.18 1.56 9.95
CA PRO A 47 -9.25 1.96 9.03
C PRO A 47 -9.02 3.35 8.40
N VAL A 48 -8.48 4.30 9.18
CA VAL A 48 -8.19 5.66 8.70
C VAL A 48 -6.95 5.67 7.81
N VAL A 49 -5.92 4.92 8.19
CA VAL A 49 -4.68 4.79 7.39
C VAL A 49 -4.98 4.08 6.06
N SER A 50 -5.86 3.08 6.02
CA SER A 50 -6.33 2.46 4.78
C SER A 50 -6.99 3.47 3.83
N GLY A 51 -7.80 4.40 4.35
CA GLY A 51 -8.39 5.47 3.53
C GLY A 51 -7.34 6.41 2.91
N CYS A 52 -6.21 6.63 3.60
CA CYS A 52 -5.08 7.37 3.04
C CYS A 52 -4.44 6.63 1.86
N CYS A 53 -4.34 5.29 1.94
CA CYS A 53 -3.83 4.44 0.87
C CYS A 53 -4.70 4.48 -0.39
N GLU A 54 -6.02 4.44 -0.23
CA GLU A 54 -6.96 4.54 -1.35
C GLU A 54 -6.82 5.90 -2.08
N THR A 55 -6.69 6.97 -1.31
CA THR A 55 -6.46 8.33 -1.84
C THR A 55 -5.14 8.42 -2.60
N HIS A 56 -4.08 7.77 -2.09
CA HIS A 56 -2.77 7.70 -2.75
C HIS A 56 -2.82 6.93 -4.08
N ALA A 57 -3.51 5.79 -4.10
CA ALA A 57 -3.72 5.02 -5.32
C ALA A 57 -4.48 5.83 -6.37
N LYS A 58 -5.51 6.59 -5.96
CA LYS A 58 -6.25 7.50 -6.84
C LYS A 58 -5.34 8.60 -7.40
N CYS A 59 -4.49 9.21 -6.56
CA CYS A 59 -3.53 10.23 -7.00
C CYS A 59 -2.57 9.70 -8.08
N TYR A 60 -2.10 8.46 -7.93
CA TYR A 60 -1.27 7.82 -8.96
C TYR A 60 -2.03 7.56 -10.26
N LYS A 61 -3.29 7.07 -10.18
CA LYS A 61 -4.14 6.85 -11.36
C LYS A 61 -4.41 8.14 -12.13
N GLU A 62 -4.50 9.27 -11.43
CA GLU A 62 -4.73 10.60 -12.01
C GLU A 62 -3.44 11.28 -12.50
N ASN A 63 -2.31 10.57 -12.55
CA ASN A 63 -0.99 11.12 -12.92
C ASN A 63 -0.56 12.33 -12.07
N GLY A 64 -0.95 12.37 -10.80
CA GLY A 64 -0.63 13.48 -9.87
C GLY A 64 0.86 13.71 -9.59
N GLY A 65 1.72 12.80 -10.07
CA GLY A 65 3.17 12.82 -9.89
C GLY A 65 3.59 12.20 -8.57
N LYS A 66 4.57 11.28 -8.62
CA LYS A 66 5.07 10.50 -7.46
C LYS A 66 5.29 11.36 -6.22
N LEU A 67 6.05 12.45 -6.35
CA LEU A 67 6.39 13.33 -5.24
C LEU A 67 5.15 13.88 -4.51
N ARG A 68 4.18 14.38 -5.29
CA ARG A 68 2.97 14.99 -4.74
C ARG A 68 2.10 13.93 -4.07
N CYS A 69 1.92 12.78 -4.72
CA CYS A 69 1.11 11.69 -4.16
C CYS A 69 1.74 11.14 -2.88
N ASP A 70 3.04 10.89 -2.87
CA ASP A 70 3.77 10.38 -1.71
C ASP A 70 3.72 11.36 -0.52
N GLN A 71 3.84 12.66 -0.77
CA GLN A 71 3.70 13.68 0.28
C GLN A 71 2.27 13.70 0.85
N GLN A 72 1.25 13.68 -0.01
CA GLN A 72 -0.15 13.65 0.41
C GLN A 72 -0.49 12.42 1.25
N LEU A 73 0.07 11.25 0.88
CA LEU A 73 -0.05 10.04 1.69
C LEU A 73 0.54 10.24 3.08
N CYS A 74 1.75 10.78 3.16
CA CYS A 74 2.42 11.01 4.43
C CYS A 74 1.67 12.00 5.34
N ASP A 75 1.16 13.08 4.79
CA ASP A 75 0.37 14.07 5.54
C ASP A 75 -0.98 13.48 6.01
N CYS A 76 -1.56 12.57 5.22
CA CYS A 76 -2.76 11.84 5.61
C CYS A 76 -2.48 10.88 6.77
N ASN A 77 -1.44 10.05 6.64
CA ASN A 77 -1.08 9.06 7.66
C ASN A 77 -0.70 9.73 8.99
N GLN A 78 0.06 10.84 8.97
CA GLN A 78 0.41 11.58 10.20
C GLN A 78 -0.82 12.11 10.94
N ARG A 79 -1.84 12.56 10.21
CA ARG A 79 -3.13 12.96 10.81
C ARG A 79 -3.91 11.76 11.33
N ALA A 80 -3.92 10.65 10.59
CA ALA A 80 -4.63 9.43 10.98
C ALA A 80 -4.16 8.86 12.33
N VAL A 81 -2.88 9.03 12.65
CA VAL A 81 -2.27 8.55 13.89
C VAL A 81 -2.07 9.63 14.95
N TYR A 82 -2.63 10.83 14.75
CA TYR A 82 -2.47 11.94 15.69
C TYR A 82 -2.90 11.56 17.12
N GLY A 83 -2.12 12.02 18.10
CA GLY A 83 -2.34 11.74 19.52
C GLY A 83 -1.86 10.35 19.97
N ASN A 84 -1.24 9.55 19.10
CA ASN A 84 -0.53 8.33 19.49
C ASN A 84 0.93 8.39 19.02
N ALA A 85 1.86 8.63 19.96
CA ALA A 85 3.27 8.83 19.67
C ALA A 85 3.95 7.60 19.03
N LEU A 86 3.56 6.38 19.43
CA LEU A 86 4.11 5.15 18.86
C LEU A 86 3.72 5.02 17.38
N CYS A 87 2.43 5.24 17.09
CA CYS A 87 1.93 5.21 15.73
C CYS A 87 2.48 6.34 14.85
N GLN A 88 2.66 7.54 15.40
CA GLN A 88 3.35 8.64 14.73
C GLN A 88 4.79 8.28 14.36
N ARG A 89 5.50 7.58 15.25
CA ARG A 89 6.86 7.09 14.97
C ARG A 89 6.87 6.06 13.84
N HIS A 90 5.96 5.07 13.86
CA HIS A 90 5.87 4.06 12.82
C HIS A 90 5.51 4.65 11.46
N VAL A 91 4.53 5.57 11.42
CA VAL A 91 4.20 6.34 10.21
C VAL A 91 5.38 7.18 9.74
N GLY A 92 6.14 7.79 10.66
CA GLY A 92 7.35 8.55 10.33
C GLY A 92 8.38 7.68 9.60
N MET A 93 8.70 6.51 10.16
CA MET A 93 9.63 5.56 9.53
C MET A 93 9.15 5.09 8.15
N TYR A 94 7.85 4.80 8.02
CA TYR A 94 7.24 4.46 6.74
C TYR A 94 7.40 5.57 5.70
N CYS A 95 7.16 6.82 6.10
CA CYS A 95 7.29 8.00 5.25
C CYS A 95 8.72 8.30 4.83
N ASP A 96 9.69 8.10 5.72
CA ASP A 96 11.11 8.26 5.39
C ASP A 96 11.56 7.20 4.39
N TRP A 97 11.04 5.98 4.51
CA TRP A 97 11.28 4.94 3.52
C TRP A 97 10.73 5.30 2.14
N ILE A 98 9.48 5.78 2.02
CA ILE A 98 8.90 6.25 0.76
C ILE A 98 9.76 7.35 0.11
N LYS A 99 10.27 8.29 0.93
CA LYS A 99 11.18 9.36 0.46
C LYS A 99 12.54 8.81 0.01
N SER A 100 13.05 7.76 0.65
CA SER A 100 14.28 7.09 0.22
C SER A 100 14.10 6.33 -1.10
N ASP A 101 12.97 5.64 -1.26
CA ASP A 101 12.61 4.97 -2.51
C ASP A 101 12.44 5.97 -3.67
N ARG A 102 11.94 7.19 -3.38
CA ARG A 102 11.97 8.31 -4.34
C ARG A 102 13.40 8.60 -4.84
N LEU A 103 14.42 8.60 -3.98
CA LEU A 103 15.80 8.84 -4.42
C LEU A 103 16.27 7.70 -5.34
N THR A 104 16.00 6.46 -4.97
CA THR A 104 16.34 5.29 -5.78
C THR A 104 15.64 5.34 -7.15
N TYR A 105 14.34 5.61 -7.19
CA TYR A 105 13.57 5.74 -8.43
C TYR A 105 14.03 6.91 -9.32
N ALA A 106 14.35 8.06 -8.71
CA ALA A 106 14.84 9.23 -9.44
C ALA A 106 16.23 8.98 -10.06
N LEU A 107 17.11 8.28 -9.33
CA LEU A 107 18.44 7.89 -9.81
C LEU A 107 18.37 6.86 -10.94
N LEU A 108 17.41 5.93 -10.88
CA LEU A 108 17.24 4.89 -11.92
C LEU A 108 16.60 5.39 -13.21
N ARG A 109 15.75 6.43 -13.16
CA ARG A 109 15.13 7.03 -14.37
C ARG A 109 16.01 8.09 -15.05
N GLY A 110 17.11 8.49 -14.41
CA GLY A 110 18.10 9.42 -14.96
C GLY A 110 19.23 8.75 -15.75
N LYS A 111 19.14 7.43 -16.00
CA LYS A 111 20.04 6.65 -16.85
C LYS A 111 19.31 6.15 -18.08
#